data_AF-A0A2C7AM66-F1
#
_entry.id   AF-A0A2C7AM66-F1
#
_cell.length_a   1.000
_cell.length_b   1.000
_cell.length_c   1.000
_cell.angle_alpha   90.00
_cell.angle_beta   90.00
_cell.angle_gamma   90.00
#
_symmetry.space_group_name_H-M   'P 1'
#
loop_
_entity.id
_entity.type
_entity.pdbx_description
1 polymer ?
#
loop_
_entity_poly.entity_id
_entity_poly.type
_entity_poly.pdbx_seq_one_letter_code
_entity_poly.pdbx_strand_id
1 'polypeptide(L)'
;MLLRRLDIAGCFYLIRMLGRATVPGVVAVGVLVCAFPTFPYLSTSYGVLYPNTLGMTLLPAMVALTYQIFLDPRAPKLRSTIPVALLAGFGMVLAHPNTAALYCVFAFPLIITWLVHTLRADRPRWQLIGAFMLTAATTVAIAVIWKFLRPADAAGIWPPIVGWRRALWQAATLTPMVERTTVLPLAVIVAIGALVTIITRRHLWLLAAHVIMAFLWIAVASFPFGPLRTFLVGIWYNDPYRLAASLPLTALPLAAIGANSIGTWLLRFAHLRVPANVVASPRLEATLTWATTLVLALVLMLVTQLPATYRQALRAASDIYRITPDANVIDPDEYALLKQLPQLVPAGQRVATVPYNGSSLAYALENVDTTTTHILYVGTPDITELNQGLRDAETRPSVCHAMADMNVHYALDFGPVEVNRWNYRAFYPGFADLSTAPGFVPIASSGHAVLYRIDACG
;
A
#
# COMPACT_ATOMS: atom_id res chain seq x y z
N MET A 1 8.60 7.21 -7.65
CA MET A 1 8.04 8.19 -8.62
C MET A 1 6.99 7.58 -9.54
N LEU A 2 7.20 6.35 -10.07
CA LEU A 2 6.27 5.66 -10.98
C LEU A 2 4.90 5.33 -10.33
N LEU A 3 4.91 4.76 -9.12
CA LEU A 3 3.69 4.42 -8.35
C LEU A 3 2.73 5.59 -8.18
N ARG A 4 3.28 6.76 -7.83
CA ARG A 4 2.48 7.98 -7.62
C ARG A 4 1.84 8.48 -8.91
N ARG A 5 2.51 8.32 -10.07
CA ARG A 5 1.95 8.71 -11.37
C ARG A 5 0.80 7.79 -11.80
N LEU A 6 0.93 6.48 -11.55
CA LEU A 6 -0.11 5.48 -11.86
C LEU A 6 -1.37 5.70 -11.01
N ASP A 7 -1.19 5.90 -9.70
CA ASP A 7 -2.28 6.16 -8.76
C ASP A 7 -3.06 7.45 -9.13
N ILE A 8 -2.34 8.55 -9.36
CA ILE A 8 -2.92 9.83 -9.75
C ILE A 8 -3.74 9.70 -11.05
N ALA A 9 -3.18 9.05 -12.08
CA ALA A 9 -3.86 8.86 -13.36
C ALA A 9 -5.13 8.00 -13.22
N GLY A 10 -5.06 6.91 -12.45
CA GLY A 10 -6.22 6.06 -12.14
C GLY A 10 -7.31 6.82 -11.39
N CYS A 11 -6.93 7.64 -10.41
CA CYS A 11 -7.86 8.49 -9.66
C CYS A 11 -8.53 9.53 -10.57
N PHE A 12 -7.78 10.23 -11.41
CA PHE A 12 -8.33 11.17 -12.39
C PHE A 12 -9.29 10.50 -13.37
N TYR A 13 -8.94 9.30 -13.83
CA TYR A 13 -9.79 8.53 -14.72
C TYR A 13 -11.11 8.13 -14.05
N LEU A 14 -11.06 7.60 -12.83
CA LEU A 14 -12.25 7.27 -12.04
C LEU A 14 -13.14 8.49 -11.85
N ILE A 15 -12.57 9.62 -11.46
CA ILE A 15 -13.33 10.85 -11.18
C ILE A 15 -13.96 11.42 -12.44
N ARG A 16 -13.26 11.37 -13.58
CA ARG A 16 -13.82 11.72 -14.88
C ARG A 16 -15.05 10.86 -15.23
N MET A 17 -15.07 9.60 -14.83
CA MET A 17 -16.19 8.69 -15.08
C MET A 17 -17.37 8.91 -14.12
N LEU A 18 -17.10 9.34 -12.89
CA LEU A 18 -18.14 9.61 -11.89
C LEU A 18 -18.94 10.90 -12.19
N GLY A 19 -18.56 11.74 -13.15
CA GLY A 19 -19.41 12.87 -13.55
C GLY A 19 -18.73 13.97 -14.35
N ARG A 20 -19.45 15.08 -14.55
CA ARG A 20 -18.89 16.30 -15.14
C ARG A 20 -18.01 16.98 -14.09
N ALA A 21 -16.71 16.69 -14.14
CA ALA A 21 -15.73 17.39 -13.34
C ALA A 21 -15.54 18.81 -13.89
N THR A 22 -15.81 19.81 -13.06
CA THR A 22 -15.49 21.21 -13.35
C THR A 22 -13.98 21.44 -13.24
N VAL A 23 -13.43 22.49 -13.87
CA VAL A 23 -12.01 22.82 -13.75
C VAL A 23 -11.56 22.95 -12.28
N PRO A 24 -12.28 23.67 -11.39
CA PRO A 24 -11.93 23.70 -9.97
C PRO A 24 -11.97 22.32 -9.31
N GLY A 25 -12.96 21.48 -9.66
CA GLY A 25 -13.08 20.13 -9.12
C GLY A 25 -11.92 19.22 -9.51
N VAL A 26 -11.46 19.26 -10.77
CA VAL A 26 -10.31 18.48 -11.23
C VAL A 26 -9.04 18.90 -10.51
N VAL A 27 -8.77 20.20 -10.39
CA VAL A 27 -7.58 20.69 -9.69
C VAL A 27 -7.62 20.35 -8.20
N ALA A 28 -8.78 20.52 -7.56
CA ALA A 28 -8.99 20.16 -6.16
C ALA A 28 -8.69 18.68 -5.90
N VAL A 29 -9.11 17.79 -6.80
CA VAL A 29 -8.80 16.37 -6.75
C VAL A 29 -7.30 16.12 -6.81
N GLY A 30 -6.57 16.81 -7.70
CA GLY A 30 -5.11 16.68 -7.77
C GLY A 30 -4.43 17.01 -6.44
N VAL A 31 -4.92 18.01 -5.71
CA VAL A 31 -4.46 18.34 -4.36
C VAL A 31 -4.84 17.25 -3.35
N LEU A 32 -6.08 16.76 -3.42
CA LEU A 32 -6.64 15.76 -2.49
C LEU A 32 -6.01 14.36 -2.60
N VAL A 33 -5.48 13.96 -3.76
CA VAL A 33 -4.73 12.69 -3.89
C VAL A 33 -3.55 12.66 -2.91
N CYS A 34 -2.98 13.82 -2.59
CA CYS A 34 -1.87 13.95 -1.64
C CYS A 34 -2.33 14.29 -0.22
N ALA A 35 -3.64 14.31 0.07
CA ALA A 35 -4.17 14.73 1.37
C ALA A 35 -4.24 13.59 2.40
N PHE A 36 -4.11 12.33 1.96
CA PHE A 36 -4.30 11.17 2.83
C PHE A 36 -2.97 10.76 3.49
N PRO A 37 -2.87 10.78 4.83
CA PRO A 37 -1.63 10.41 5.51
C PRO A 37 -1.35 8.90 5.47
N THR A 38 -2.38 8.05 5.35
CA THR A 38 -2.21 6.59 5.41
C THR A 38 -1.90 5.94 4.07
N PHE A 39 -2.14 6.60 2.95
CA PHE A 39 -1.75 6.10 1.63
C PHE A 39 -1.17 7.21 0.78
N PRO A 40 0.01 7.01 0.16
CA PRO A 40 0.82 5.78 0.16
C PRO A 40 1.76 5.64 1.38
N TYR A 41 1.88 6.67 2.22
CA TYR A 41 2.99 6.78 3.19
C TYR A 41 3.05 5.64 4.21
N LEU A 42 1.92 5.23 4.81
CA LEU A 42 1.91 4.15 5.80
C LEU A 42 2.34 2.81 5.21
N SER A 43 1.89 2.50 3.98
CA SER A 43 2.27 1.25 3.31
C SER A 43 3.74 1.24 2.88
N THR A 44 4.32 2.42 2.64
CA THR A 44 5.75 2.53 2.36
C THR A 44 6.59 2.55 3.65
N SER A 45 6.06 3.05 4.76
CA SER A 45 6.81 3.14 6.01
C SER A 45 6.76 1.85 6.82
N TYR A 46 5.68 1.08 6.70
CA TYR A 46 5.42 -0.09 7.54
C TYR A 46 5.34 -1.39 6.72
N GLY A 47 5.98 -2.44 7.22
CA GLY A 47 5.81 -3.83 6.75
C GLY A 47 6.29 -4.11 5.32
N VAL A 48 7.02 -3.17 4.70
CA VAL A 48 7.60 -3.31 3.34
C VAL A 48 6.52 -3.74 2.32
N LEU A 49 5.34 -3.12 2.42
CA LEU A 49 4.16 -3.48 1.64
C LEU A 49 4.23 -2.95 0.19
N TYR A 50 5.40 -2.95 -0.46
CA TYR A 50 5.58 -2.39 -1.80
C TYR A 50 4.75 -3.10 -2.87
N PRO A 51 4.70 -4.45 -2.94
CA PRO A 51 3.88 -5.12 -3.94
C PRO A 51 2.38 -4.84 -3.72
N ASN A 52 1.98 -4.77 -2.44
CA ASN A 52 0.60 -4.39 -2.07
C ASN A 52 0.27 -2.95 -2.48
N THR A 53 1.19 -2.02 -2.21
CA THR A 53 1.07 -0.61 -2.60
C THR A 53 0.96 -0.50 -4.12
N LEU A 54 1.79 -1.21 -4.88
CA LEU A 54 1.71 -1.28 -6.33
C LEU A 54 0.34 -1.74 -6.80
N GLY A 55 -0.19 -2.84 -6.29
CA GLY A 55 -1.53 -3.29 -6.66
C GLY A 55 -2.62 -2.28 -6.27
N MET A 56 -2.51 -1.61 -5.11
CA MET A 56 -3.45 -0.58 -4.67
C MET A 56 -3.47 0.62 -5.63
N THR A 57 -2.32 1.02 -6.18
CA THR A 57 -2.27 2.12 -7.17
C THR A 57 -2.99 1.80 -8.49
N LEU A 58 -3.18 0.53 -8.83
CA LEU A 58 -3.92 0.09 -10.02
C LEU A 58 -5.44 0.02 -9.77
N LEU A 59 -5.86 -0.02 -8.50
CA LEU A 59 -7.24 -0.22 -8.10
C LEU A 59 -8.20 0.86 -8.61
N PRO A 60 -7.90 2.18 -8.53
CA PRO A 60 -8.80 3.21 -9.02
C PRO A 60 -9.10 3.08 -10.53
N ALA A 61 -8.07 2.73 -11.32
CA ALA A 61 -8.23 2.49 -12.76
C ALA A 61 -9.10 1.26 -13.03
N MET A 62 -8.88 0.16 -12.31
CA MET A 62 -9.70 -1.04 -12.44
C MET A 62 -11.17 -0.80 -12.07
N VAL A 63 -11.43 -0.04 -11.00
CA VAL A 63 -12.79 0.36 -10.60
C VAL A 63 -13.43 1.26 -11.67
N ALA A 64 -12.68 2.18 -12.26
CA ALA A 64 -13.18 3.05 -13.33
C ALA A 64 -13.54 2.27 -14.60
N LEU A 65 -12.74 1.27 -14.99
CA LEU A 65 -13.03 0.38 -16.11
C LEU A 65 -14.28 -0.44 -15.85
N THR A 66 -14.42 -0.98 -14.63
CA THR A 66 -15.59 -1.74 -14.20
C THR A 66 -16.86 -0.88 -14.22
N TYR A 67 -16.76 0.34 -13.70
CA TYR A 67 -17.84 1.31 -13.77
C TYR A 67 -18.25 1.62 -15.22
N GLN A 68 -17.28 1.77 -16.14
CA GLN A 68 -17.59 1.98 -17.56
C GLN A 68 -18.29 0.80 -18.21
N ILE A 69 -17.88 -0.43 -17.88
CA ILE A 69 -18.47 -1.64 -18.44
C ILE A 69 -19.94 -1.79 -18.00
N PHE A 70 -20.24 -1.48 -16.73
CA PHE A 70 -21.54 -1.81 -16.13
C PHE A 70 -22.49 -0.63 -15.97
N LEU A 71 -21.99 0.55 -15.60
CA LEU A 71 -22.81 1.66 -15.10
C LEU A 71 -22.71 2.95 -15.92
N ASP A 72 -21.70 3.13 -16.78
CA ASP A 72 -21.59 4.34 -17.60
C ASP A 72 -22.43 4.25 -18.89
N PRO A 73 -23.51 5.02 -19.03
CA PRO A 73 -24.32 5.04 -20.24
C PRO A 73 -23.61 5.67 -21.45
N ARG A 74 -22.44 6.30 -21.27
CA ARG A 74 -21.68 7.01 -22.32
C ARG A 74 -20.44 6.27 -22.81
N ALA A 75 -20.13 5.09 -22.23
CA ALA A 75 -18.88 4.40 -22.50
C ALA A 75 -18.76 3.94 -23.97
N PRO A 76 -17.61 4.15 -24.65
CA PRO A 76 -17.36 3.63 -26.00
C PRO A 76 -17.15 2.09 -26.02
N LYS A 77 -17.11 1.53 -27.23
CA LYS A 77 -17.14 0.10 -27.60
C LYS A 77 -16.44 -0.83 -26.58
N LEU A 78 -17.23 -1.73 -25.97
CA LEU A 78 -16.83 -2.82 -25.07
C LEU A 78 -15.55 -3.59 -25.50
N ARG A 79 -15.29 -3.65 -26.81
CA ARG A 79 -14.14 -4.32 -27.44
C ARG A 79 -12.77 -3.78 -27.00
N SER A 80 -12.63 -2.51 -26.65
CA SER A 80 -11.34 -1.95 -26.16
C SER A 80 -11.23 -1.95 -24.64
N THR A 81 -12.35 -1.82 -23.92
CA THR A 81 -12.34 -1.68 -22.45
C THR A 81 -12.12 -3.01 -21.74
N ILE A 82 -12.70 -4.11 -22.24
CA ILE A 82 -12.57 -5.44 -21.61
C ILE A 82 -11.11 -5.93 -21.61
N PRO A 83 -10.36 -5.93 -22.73
CA PRO A 83 -8.97 -6.36 -22.72
C PRO A 83 -8.10 -5.57 -21.75
N VAL A 84 -8.31 -4.24 -21.68
CA VAL A 84 -7.59 -3.37 -20.74
C VAL A 84 -7.97 -3.68 -19.29
N ALA A 85 -9.25 -3.95 -19.00
CA ALA A 85 -9.69 -4.36 -17.66
C ALA A 85 -9.12 -5.71 -17.25
N LEU A 86 -9.02 -6.66 -18.18
CA LEU A 86 -8.39 -7.97 -17.92
C LEU A 86 -6.89 -7.81 -17.64
N LEU A 87 -6.17 -7.02 -18.44
CA LEU A 87 -4.75 -6.74 -18.23
C LEU A 87 -4.51 -5.98 -16.91
N ALA A 88 -5.32 -4.97 -16.61
CA ALA A 88 -5.24 -4.21 -15.37
C ALA A 88 -5.55 -5.10 -14.15
N GLY A 89 -6.59 -5.93 -14.24
CA GLY A 89 -6.96 -6.89 -13.20
C GLY A 89 -5.86 -7.93 -12.98
N PHE A 90 -5.30 -8.49 -14.05
CA PHE A 90 -4.18 -9.44 -13.96
C PHE A 90 -2.95 -8.79 -13.34
N GLY A 91 -2.56 -7.60 -13.80
CA GLY A 91 -1.42 -6.85 -13.25
C GLY A 91 -1.60 -6.49 -11.78
N MET A 92 -2.83 -6.14 -11.37
CA MET A 92 -3.18 -5.86 -9.98
C MET A 92 -3.03 -7.10 -9.08
N VAL A 93 -3.60 -8.23 -9.48
CA VAL A 93 -3.51 -9.49 -8.73
C VAL A 93 -2.07 -10.02 -8.69
N LEU A 94 -1.34 -9.92 -9.80
CA LEU A 94 0.06 -10.32 -9.90
C LEU A 94 0.96 -9.44 -9.02
N ALA A 95 0.67 -8.14 -8.93
CA ALA A 95 1.39 -7.25 -8.03
C ALA A 95 1.20 -7.68 -6.56
N HIS A 96 -0.03 -7.96 -6.14
CA HIS A 96 -0.28 -8.63 -4.86
C HIS A 96 -1.72 -9.15 -4.79
N PRO A 97 -1.96 -10.42 -4.39
CA PRO A 97 -3.31 -11.01 -4.30
C PRO A 97 -4.26 -10.26 -3.36
N ASN A 98 -3.72 -9.55 -2.36
CA ASN A 98 -4.45 -8.72 -1.41
C ASN A 98 -5.36 -7.68 -2.08
N THR A 99 -4.96 -7.22 -3.26
CA THR A 99 -5.67 -6.19 -4.00
C THR A 99 -6.92 -6.72 -4.69
N ALA A 100 -7.00 -8.03 -4.95
CA ALA A 100 -8.23 -8.69 -5.38
C ALA A 100 -9.33 -8.57 -4.33
N ALA A 101 -8.98 -8.77 -3.05
CA ALA A 101 -9.92 -8.63 -1.93
C ALA A 101 -10.41 -7.19 -1.79
N LEU A 102 -9.51 -6.20 -1.94
CA LEU A 102 -9.89 -4.78 -1.93
C LEU A 102 -10.78 -4.42 -3.12
N TYR A 103 -10.52 -4.97 -4.30
CA TYR A 103 -11.38 -4.81 -5.45
C TYR A 103 -12.78 -5.36 -5.21
N CYS A 104 -12.92 -6.49 -4.50
CA CYS A 104 -14.24 -7.04 -4.13
C CYS A 104 -15.09 -6.04 -3.33
N VAL A 105 -14.48 -5.19 -2.48
CA VAL A 105 -15.17 -4.14 -1.72
C VAL A 105 -15.87 -3.12 -2.63
N PHE A 106 -15.29 -2.84 -3.81
CA PHE A 106 -15.92 -1.98 -4.83
C PHE A 106 -16.84 -2.75 -5.76
N ALA A 107 -16.39 -3.91 -6.25
CA ALA A 107 -17.09 -4.71 -7.24
C ALA A 107 -18.46 -5.18 -6.73
N PHE A 108 -18.54 -5.59 -5.46
CA PHE A 108 -19.78 -6.07 -4.86
C PHE A 108 -20.93 -5.03 -4.93
N PRO A 109 -20.83 -3.84 -4.29
CA PRO A 109 -21.90 -2.86 -4.35
C PRO A 109 -22.14 -2.30 -5.77
N LEU A 110 -21.10 -2.24 -6.62
CA LEU A 110 -21.21 -1.80 -8.00
C LEU A 110 -22.08 -2.76 -8.83
N ILE A 111 -21.82 -4.06 -8.76
CA ILE A 111 -22.55 -5.09 -9.50
C ILE A 111 -23.98 -5.24 -8.98
N ILE A 112 -24.20 -5.10 -7.67
CA ILE A 112 -25.56 -5.07 -7.11
C ILE A 112 -26.34 -3.85 -7.65
N THR A 113 -25.69 -2.68 -7.72
CA THR A 113 -26.32 -1.48 -8.29
C THR A 113 -26.65 -1.66 -9.76
N TRP A 114 -25.75 -2.29 -10.52
CA TRP A 114 -26.00 -2.65 -11.92
C TRP A 114 -27.18 -3.61 -12.07
N LEU A 115 -27.23 -4.67 -11.26
CA LEU A 115 -28.36 -5.61 -11.26
C LEU A 115 -29.68 -4.89 -10.98
N VAL A 116 -29.73 -4.04 -9.94
CA VAL A 116 -30.93 -3.26 -9.60
C VAL A 116 -31.36 -2.35 -10.75
N HIS A 117 -30.41 -1.69 -11.44
CA HIS A 117 -30.73 -0.86 -12.61
C HIS A 117 -31.26 -1.70 -13.77
N THR A 118 -30.66 -2.86 -14.05
CA THR A 118 -31.11 -3.77 -15.11
C THR A 118 -32.49 -4.36 -14.83
N LEU A 119 -32.79 -4.70 -13.56
CA LEU A 119 -34.10 -5.20 -13.14
C LEU A 119 -35.21 -4.14 -13.19
N ARG A 120 -34.86 -2.86 -13.00
CA ARG A 120 -35.81 -1.73 -13.08
C ARG A 120 -36.02 -1.23 -14.50
N ALA A 121 -35.14 -1.59 -15.44
CA ALA A 121 -35.28 -1.23 -16.84
C ALA A 121 -36.18 -2.24 -17.56
N ASP A 122 -36.93 -1.77 -18.56
CA ASP A 122 -37.70 -2.65 -19.44
C ASP A 122 -36.74 -3.40 -20.38
N ARG A 123 -36.35 -4.63 -19.99
CA ARG A 123 -35.35 -5.45 -20.68
C ARG A 123 -35.90 -6.85 -20.98
N PRO A 124 -35.50 -7.47 -22.10
CA PRO A 124 -35.95 -8.83 -22.43
C PRO A 124 -35.43 -9.85 -21.40
N ARG A 125 -36.20 -10.93 -21.18
CA ARG A 125 -35.94 -11.96 -20.15
C ARG A 125 -34.51 -12.51 -20.19
N TRP A 126 -33.92 -12.71 -21.37
CA TRP A 126 -32.57 -13.23 -21.50
C TRP A 126 -31.50 -12.28 -20.91
N GLN A 127 -31.71 -10.95 -20.95
CA GLN A 127 -30.81 -9.98 -20.31
C GLN A 127 -30.95 -10.02 -18.79
N LEU A 128 -32.16 -10.23 -18.27
CA LEU A 128 -32.40 -10.38 -16.84
C LEU A 128 -31.75 -11.64 -16.29
N ILE A 129 -31.91 -12.77 -17.01
CA ILE A 129 -31.24 -14.04 -16.68
C ILE A 129 -29.73 -13.87 -16.75
N GLY A 130 -29.20 -13.27 -17.82
CA GLY A 130 -27.78 -13.00 -17.96
C GLY A 130 -27.23 -12.12 -16.83
N ALA A 131 -27.99 -11.11 -16.41
CA ALA A 131 -27.62 -10.26 -15.28
C ALA A 131 -27.59 -11.02 -13.96
N PHE A 132 -28.61 -11.83 -13.68
CA PHE A 132 -28.64 -12.68 -12.49
C PHE A 132 -27.47 -13.67 -12.47
N MET A 133 -27.21 -14.35 -13.59
CA MET A 133 -26.11 -15.29 -13.73
C MET A 133 -24.76 -14.62 -13.52
N LEU A 134 -24.53 -13.43 -14.09
CA LEU A 134 -23.27 -12.70 -13.92
C LEU A 134 -23.09 -12.20 -12.48
N THR A 135 -24.14 -11.69 -11.85
CA THR A 135 -24.09 -11.30 -10.44
C THR A 135 -23.81 -12.52 -9.56
N ALA A 136 -24.52 -13.64 -9.76
CA ALA A 136 -24.28 -14.87 -9.02
C ALA A 136 -22.85 -15.39 -9.21
N ALA A 137 -22.35 -15.43 -10.45
CA ALA A 137 -20.98 -15.82 -10.76
C ALA A 137 -19.96 -14.89 -10.06
N THR A 138 -20.22 -13.59 -10.02
CA THR A 138 -19.35 -12.65 -9.32
C THR A 138 -19.40 -12.85 -7.81
N THR A 139 -20.58 -13.07 -7.23
CA THR A 139 -20.71 -13.37 -5.79
C THR A 139 -19.98 -14.66 -5.41
N VAL A 140 -20.07 -15.70 -6.23
CA VAL A 140 -19.31 -16.94 -6.04
C VAL A 140 -17.81 -16.67 -6.15
N ALA A 141 -17.36 -15.91 -7.15
CA ALA A 141 -15.95 -15.54 -7.29
C ALA A 141 -15.42 -14.76 -6.07
N ILE A 142 -16.20 -13.81 -5.53
CA ILE A 142 -15.86 -13.08 -4.30
C ILE A 142 -15.74 -14.05 -3.13
N ALA A 143 -16.68 -14.98 -2.96
CA ALA A 143 -16.62 -15.97 -1.89
C ALA A 143 -15.41 -16.91 -2.02
N VAL A 144 -15.07 -17.33 -3.24
CA VAL A 144 -13.87 -18.12 -3.55
C VAL A 144 -12.61 -17.33 -3.20
N ILE A 145 -12.51 -16.07 -3.63
CA ILE A 145 -11.39 -15.18 -3.25
C ILE A 145 -11.30 -15.07 -1.73
N TRP A 146 -12.41 -14.80 -1.04
CA TRP A 146 -12.43 -14.65 0.41
C TRP A 146 -11.96 -15.89 1.16
N LYS A 147 -12.26 -17.08 0.62
CA LYS A 147 -11.90 -18.37 1.22
C LYS A 147 -10.48 -18.80 0.88
N PHE A 148 -10.06 -18.69 -0.38
CA PHE A 148 -8.84 -19.32 -0.90
C PHE A 148 -7.65 -18.38 -1.04
N LEU A 149 -7.87 -17.07 -1.23
CA LEU A 149 -6.77 -16.09 -1.23
C LEU A 149 -6.32 -15.71 0.19
N ARG A 150 -6.98 -16.29 1.20
CA ARG A 150 -6.70 -16.03 2.60
C ARG A 150 -5.41 -16.74 3.03
N PRO A 151 -4.46 -16.04 3.66
CA PRO A 151 -3.27 -16.64 4.26
C PRO A 151 -3.63 -17.69 5.32
N ALA A 152 -2.70 -18.59 5.61
CA ALA A 152 -2.85 -19.53 6.73
C ALA A 152 -3.13 -18.78 8.04
N ASP A 153 -3.98 -19.33 8.91
CA ASP A 153 -4.39 -18.68 10.16
C ASP A 153 -3.19 -18.31 11.04
N ALA A 154 -2.13 -19.11 11.02
CA ALA A 154 -0.87 -18.85 11.72
C ALA A 154 -0.15 -17.57 11.28
N ALA A 155 -0.41 -17.07 10.07
CA ALA A 155 0.14 -15.80 9.59
C ALA A 155 -0.65 -14.58 10.08
N GLY A 156 -1.84 -14.78 10.67
CA GLY A 156 -2.76 -13.74 11.11
C GLY A 156 -2.50 -13.23 12.53
N ILE A 157 -1.25 -12.87 12.84
CA ILE A 157 -0.76 -12.66 14.22
C ILE A 157 -1.11 -11.31 14.85
N TRP A 158 -1.58 -10.34 14.07
CA TRP A 158 -1.75 -8.96 14.54
C TRP A 158 -2.95 -8.81 15.50
N PRO A 159 -2.75 -8.31 16.73
CA PRO A 159 -3.84 -8.11 17.68
C PRO A 159 -4.69 -6.87 17.32
N PRO A 160 -5.92 -6.74 17.88
CA PRO A 160 -6.63 -5.47 17.86
C PRO A 160 -5.82 -4.40 18.60
N ILE A 161 -5.93 -3.16 18.13
CA ILE A 161 -5.08 -2.04 18.56
C ILE A 161 -5.84 -0.98 19.36
N VAL A 162 -7.17 -0.84 19.14
CA VAL A 162 -7.99 0.17 19.81
C VAL A 162 -9.41 -0.35 20.04
N GLY A 163 -10.13 0.24 21.01
CA GLY A 163 -11.56 -0.05 21.19
C GLY A 163 -12.43 0.45 20.03
N TRP A 164 -13.60 -0.19 19.82
CA TRP A 164 -14.48 0.07 18.68
C TRP A 164 -14.90 1.54 18.52
N ARG A 165 -15.11 2.27 19.63
CA ARG A 165 -15.47 3.70 19.61
C ARG A 165 -14.37 4.55 18.97
N ARG A 166 -13.10 4.24 19.31
CA ARG A 166 -11.94 4.92 18.73
C ARG A 166 -11.74 4.50 17.28
N ALA A 167 -11.93 3.22 16.96
CA ALA A 167 -11.86 2.75 15.58
C ALA A 167 -12.91 3.45 14.69
N LEU A 168 -14.14 3.59 15.19
CA LEU A 168 -15.22 4.33 14.53
C LEU A 168 -14.85 5.81 14.34
N TRP A 169 -14.32 6.46 15.38
CA TRP A 169 -13.84 7.84 15.28
C TRP A 169 -12.78 7.97 14.18
N GLN A 170 -11.76 7.10 14.19
CA GLN A 170 -10.70 7.08 13.19
C GLN A 170 -11.23 6.81 11.76
N ALA A 171 -12.26 5.98 11.60
CA ALA A 171 -12.92 5.76 10.32
C ALA A 171 -13.63 7.03 9.84
N ALA A 172 -14.42 7.66 10.72
CA ALA A 172 -15.19 8.86 10.42
C ALA A 172 -14.29 10.07 10.12
N THR A 173 -13.16 10.18 10.80
CA THR A 173 -12.21 11.28 10.61
C THR A 173 -11.09 10.99 9.62
N LEU A 174 -11.10 9.81 8.99
CA LEU A 174 -10.08 9.35 8.03
C LEU A 174 -8.66 9.38 8.60
N THR A 175 -8.54 9.03 9.89
CA THR A 175 -7.25 9.01 10.63
C THR A 175 -6.96 7.64 11.25
N PRO A 176 -7.06 6.53 10.50
CA PRO A 176 -6.65 5.23 11.02
C PRO A 176 -5.15 5.29 11.38
N MET A 177 -4.76 4.62 12.47
CA MET A 177 -3.38 4.58 13.00
C MET A 177 -2.78 5.91 13.49
N VAL A 178 -3.51 7.03 13.41
CA VAL A 178 -3.01 8.31 13.91
C VAL A 178 -3.61 8.56 15.29
N GLU A 179 -2.77 8.44 16.32
CA GLU A 179 -3.22 8.53 17.72
C GLU A 179 -3.53 9.95 18.19
N ARG A 180 -2.98 11.00 17.53
CA ARG A 180 -2.93 12.34 18.16
C ARG A 180 -3.49 13.50 17.36
N THR A 181 -3.77 13.35 16.05
CA THR A 181 -4.21 14.50 15.25
C THR A 181 -5.22 14.13 14.16
N THR A 182 -6.39 14.78 14.23
CA THR A 182 -7.53 14.59 13.33
C THR A 182 -7.37 15.44 12.07
N VAL A 183 -7.44 14.84 10.87
CA VAL A 183 -7.52 15.60 9.59
C VAL A 183 -8.99 15.95 9.31
N LEU A 184 -9.59 16.74 10.21
CA LEU A 184 -11.02 17.08 10.18
C LEU A 184 -11.48 17.68 8.83
N PRO A 185 -10.71 18.56 8.16
CA PRO A 185 -11.14 19.13 6.88
C PRO A 185 -11.35 18.10 5.77
N LEU A 186 -10.49 17.07 5.70
CA LEU A 186 -10.60 16.02 4.67
C LEU A 186 -11.85 15.17 4.90
N ALA A 187 -12.11 14.79 6.15
CA ALA A 187 -13.30 14.06 6.55
C ALA A 187 -14.59 14.84 6.22
N VAL A 188 -14.59 16.17 6.43
CA VAL A 188 -15.72 17.03 6.06
C VAL A 188 -15.96 17.01 4.54
N ILE A 189 -14.92 17.10 3.72
CA ILE A 189 -15.06 17.06 2.26
C ILE A 189 -15.63 15.70 1.80
N VAL A 190 -15.16 14.59 2.40
CA VAL A 190 -15.70 13.24 2.15
C VAL A 190 -17.17 13.15 2.58
N ALA A 191 -17.52 13.69 3.75
CA ALA A 191 -18.90 13.73 4.24
C ALA A 191 -19.82 14.55 3.30
N ILE A 192 -19.35 15.67 2.76
CA ILE A 192 -20.08 16.44 1.74
C ILE A 192 -20.29 15.59 0.49
N GLY A 193 -19.26 14.88 0.02
CA GLY A 193 -19.38 13.97 -1.13
C GLY A 193 -20.37 12.82 -0.90
N ALA A 194 -20.36 12.23 0.31
CA ALA A 194 -21.33 11.24 0.74
C ALA A 194 -22.75 11.81 0.77
N LEU A 195 -22.94 13.02 1.32
CA LEU A 195 -24.23 13.70 1.34
C LEU A 195 -24.75 14.00 -0.06
N VAL A 196 -23.90 14.50 -0.96
CA VAL A 196 -24.26 14.72 -2.38
C VAL A 196 -24.65 13.41 -3.05
N THR A 197 -23.94 12.32 -2.79
CA THR A 197 -24.25 10.97 -3.29
C THR A 197 -25.63 10.50 -2.80
N ILE A 198 -25.97 10.74 -1.53
CA ILE A 198 -27.27 10.41 -0.95
C ILE A 198 -28.40 11.26 -1.55
N ILE A 199 -28.22 12.58 -1.63
CA ILE A 199 -29.24 13.51 -2.12
C ILE A 199 -29.51 13.27 -3.59
N THR A 200 -28.47 13.15 -4.40
CA THR A 200 -28.61 12.94 -5.85
C THR A 200 -28.98 11.50 -6.22
N ARG A 201 -28.85 10.56 -5.26
CA ARG A 201 -28.97 9.11 -5.46
C ARG A 201 -28.03 8.55 -6.53
N ARG A 202 -26.99 9.29 -6.91
CA ARG A 202 -25.98 8.87 -7.89
C ARG A 202 -24.77 8.31 -7.18
N HIS A 203 -24.22 7.21 -7.68
CA HIS A 203 -23.02 6.56 -7.14
C HIS A 203 -23.18 6.02 -5.70
N LEU A 204 -24.39 5.63 -5.27
CA LEU A 204 -24.62 5.02 -3.94
C LEU A 204 -23.74 3.78 -3.70
N TRP A 205 -23.34 3.07 -4.75
CA TRP A 205 -22.40 1.95 -4.66
C TRP A 205 -21.04 2.34 -4.08
N LEU A 206 -20.58 3.57 -4.35
CA LEU A 206 -19.31 4.07 -3.83
C LEU A 206 -19.42 4.37 -2.33
N LEU A 207 -20.55 4.95 -1.90
CA LEU A 207 -20.85 5.14 -0.48
C LEU A 207 -20.94 3.79 0.24
N ALA A 208 -21.59 2.79 -0.36
CA ALA A 208 -21.64 1.44 0.19
C ALA A 208 -20.24 0.82 0.30
N ALA A 209 -19.39 0.96 -0.72
CA ALA A 209 -17.99 0.52 -0.67
C ALA A 209 -17.21 1.21 0.46
N HIS A 210 -17.40 2.52 0.66
CA HIS A 210 -16.77 3.25 1.75
C HIS A 210 -17.25 2.78 3.13
N VAL A 211 -18.54 2.54 3.30
CA VAL A 211 -19.12 1.99 4.54
C VAL A 211 -18.57 0.59 4.84
N ILE A 212 -18.47 -0.28 3.83
CA ILE A 212 -17.85 -1.60 3.98
C ILE A 212 -16.39 -1.46 4.41
N MET A 213 -15.62 -0.60 3.74
CA MET A 213 -14.21 -0.38 4.05
C MET A 213 -14.01 0.18 5.48
N ALA A 214 -14.84 1.13 5.90
CA ALA A 214 -14.87 1.65 7.26
C ALA A 214 -15.22 0.57 8.29
N PHE A 215 -16.18 -0.30 7.99
CA PHE A 215 -16.53 -1.44 8.84
C PHE A 215 -15.38 -2.45 8.96
N LEU A 216 -14.70 -2.78 7.85
CA LEU A 216 -13.53 -3.67 7.86
C LEU A 216 -12.39 -3.08 8.70
N TRP A 217 -12.17 -1.77 8.64
CA TRP A 217 -11.25 -1.07 9.54
C TRP A 217 -11.65 -1.25 11.01
N ILE A 218 -12.91 -1.03 11.36
CA ILE A 218 -13.40 -1.21 12.75
C ILE A 218 -13.18 -2.66 13.20
N ALA A 219 -13.49 -3.62 12.33
CA ALA A 219 -13.31 -5.04 12.63
C ALA A 219 -11.85 -5.39 12.91
N VAL A 220 -10.90 -5.00 12.04
CA VAL A 220 -9.48 -5.33 12.25
C VAL A 220 -8.89 -4.62 13.46
N ALA A 221 -9.29 -3.38 13.69
CA ALA A 221 -8.72 -2.54 14.73
C ALA A 221 -9.24 -2.86 16.13
N SER A 222 -10.46 -3.43 16.25
CA SER A 222 -11.13 -3.56 17.54
C SER A 222 -11.73 -4.92 17.88
N PHE A 223 -11.98 -5.81 16.91
CA PHE A 223 -12.56 -7.11 17.24
C PHE A 223 -11.48 -8.00 17.88
N PRO A 224 -11.82 -8.82 18.89
CA PRO A 224 -10.89 -9.79 19.45
C PRO A 224 -10.56 -10.89 18.44
N PHE A 225 -9.48 -11.65 18.71
CA PHE A 225 -9.21 -12.87 17.96
C PHE A 225 -10.41 -13.82 18.02
N GLY A 226 -10.78 -14.37 16.87
CA GLY A 226 -11.88 -15.32 16.77
C GLY A 226 -12.36 -15.50 15.34
N PRO A 227 -13.21 -16.51 15.07
CA PRO A 227 -13.63 -16.89 13.73
C PRO A 227 -14.25 -15.75 12.93
N LEU A 228 -15.00 -14.85 13.59
CA LEU A 228 -15.63 -13.70 12.94
C LEU A 228 -14.60 -12.68 12.43
N ARG A 229 -13.62 -12.29 13.26
CA ARG A 229 -12.55 -11.36 12.85
C ARG A 229 -11.73 -11.96 11.71
N THR A 230 -11.31 -13.19 11.92
CA THR A 230 -10.61 -14.07 10.99
C THR A 230 -11.35 -14.17 9.65
N PHE A 231 -12.67 -14.36 9.64
CA PHE A 231 -13.49 -14.36 8.43
C PHE A 231 -13.53 -12.98 7.75
N LEU A 232 -13.73 -11.91 8.51
CA LEU A 232 -13.90 -10.56 7.96
C LEU A 232 -12.60 -9.97 7.40
N VAL A 233 -11.49 -10.12 8.12
CA VAL A 233 -10.25 -9.38 7.85
C VAL A 233 -9.02 -10.27 7.72
N GLY A 234 -9.16 -11.57 7.90
CA GLY A 234 -8.04 -12.50 7.83
C GLY A 234 -7.43 -12.64 6.45
N ILE A 235 -8.15 -12.30 5.37
CA ILE A 235 -7.56 -12.20 4.01
C ILE A 235 -6.46 -11.13 3.93
N TRP A 236 -6.51 -10.13 4.83
CA TRP A 236 -5.47 -9.13 5.05
C TRP A 236 -4.56 -9.50 6.22
N TYR A 237 -4.34 -10.78 6.53
CA TYR A 237 -3.47 -11.23 7.65
C TYR A 237 -3.91 -10.72 9.04
N ASN A 238 -5.18 -10.30 9.21
CA ASN A 238 -5.62 -9.53 10.37
C ASN A 238 -4.79 -8.26 10.62
N ASP A 239 -4.07 -7.77 9.60
CA ASP A 239 -3.12 -6.66 9.67
C ASP A 239 -3.86 -5.31 9.58
N PRO A 240 -3.88 -4.52 10.65
CA PRO A 240 -4.60 -3.25 10.66
C PRO A 240 -3.91 -2.20 9.79
N TYR A 241 -2.61 -2.30 9.49
CA TYR A 241 -1.89 -1.35 8.63
C TYR A 241 -2.34 -1.45 7.17
N ARG A 242 -2.61 -2.66 6.67
CA ARG A 242 -3.14 -2.88 5.31
C ARG A 242 -4.49 -2.22 5.11
N LEU A 243 -5.41 -2.36 6.07
CA LEU A 243 -6.75 -1.76 5.97
C LEU A 243 -6.73 -0.26 6.27
N ALA A 244 -5.88 0.23 7.17
CA ALA A 244 -5.67 1.67 7.38
C ALA A 244 -5.24 2.38 6.09
N ALA A 245 -4.32 1.78 5.35
CA ALA A 245 -3.85 2.31 4.06
C ALA A 245 -4.85 2.11 2.92
N SER A 246 -5.83 1.22 3.07
CA SER A 246 -6.86 0.98 2.05
C SER A 246 -8.06 1.93 2.16
N LEU A 247 -8.32 2.49 3.35
CA LEU A 247 -9.45 3.39 3.59
C LEU A 247 -9.48 4.60 2.62
N PRO A 248 -8.34 5.28 2.33
CA PRO A 248 -8.27 6.35 1.33
C PRO A 248 -8.83 5.98 -0.05
N LEU A 249 -8.72 4.72 -0.48
CA LEU A 249 -9.12 4.28 -1.83
C LEU A 249 -10.62 4.48 -2.08
N THR A 250 -11.45 4.33 -1.04
CA THR A 250 -12.91 4.58 -1.11
C THR A 250 -13.27 6.02 -0.73
N ALA A 251 -12.48 6.66 0.13
CA ALA A 251 -12.72 8.01 0.61
C ALA A 251 -12.39 9.07 -0.47
N LEU A 252 -11.31 8.90 -1.22
CA LEU A 252 -10.86 9.87 -2.23
C LEU A 252 -11.90 10.13 -3.33
N PRO A 253 -12.56 9.11 -3.92
CA PRO A 253 -13.63 9.38 -4.91
C PRO A 253 -14.83 10.12 -4.32
N LEU A 254 -15.18 9.89 -3.05
CA LEU A 254 -16.19 10.70 -2.36
C LEU A 254 -15.69 12.13 -2.12
N ALA A 255 -14.43 12.30 -1.71
CA ALA A 255 -13.80 13.61 -1.55
C ALA A 255 -13.83 14.40 -2.88
N ALA A 256 -13.61 13.72 -4.00
CA ALA A 256 -13.68 14.31 -5.34
C ALA A 256 -15.07 14.83 -5.68
N ILE A 257 -16.12 14.05 -5.39
CA ILE A 257 -17.52 14.48 -5.54
C ILE A 257 -17.77 15.72 -4.67
N GLY A 258 -17.37 15.67 -3.39
CA GLY A 258 -17.52 16.79 -2.46
C GLY A 258 -16.82 18.06 -2.92
N ALA A 259 -15.55 17.95 -3.32
CA ALA A 259 -14.75 19.08 -3.80
C ALA A 259 -15.29 19.67 -5.10
N ASN A 260 -15.73 18.83 -6.05
CA ASN A 260 -16.38 19.31 -7.28
C ASN A 260 -17.70 20.03 -6.99
N SER A 261 -18.49 19.55 -6.02
CA SER A 261 -19.71 20.22 -5.57
C SER A 261 -19.42 21.56 -4.91
N ILE A 262 -18.41 21.64 -4.05
CA ILE A 262 -17.96 22.90 -3.43
C ILE A 262 -17.52 23.89 -4.52
N GLY A 263 -16.66 23.46 -5.46
CA GLY A 263 -16.21 24.31 -6.56
C GLY A 263 -17.38 24.83 -7.42
N THR A 264 -18.35 23.97 -7.72
CA THR A 264 -19.56 24.37 -8.46
C THR A 264 -20.39 25.38 -7.67
N TRP A 265 -20.52 25.21 -6.36
CA TRP A 265 -21.26 26.14 -5.50
C TRP A 265 -20.56 27.50 -5.40
N LEU A 266 -19.23 27.52 -5.24
CA LEU A 266 -18.43 28.75 -5.24
C LEU A 266 -18.55 29.51 -6.56
N LEU A 267 -18.47 28.82 -7.70
CA LEU A 267 -18.67 29.44 -9.01
C LEU A 267 -20.07 30.06 -9.13
N ARG A 268 -21.11 29.32 -8.76
CA ARG A 268 -22.49 29.84 -8.78
C ARG A 268 -22.64 31.06 -7.90
N PHE A 269 -22.06 31.04 -6.69
CA PHE A 269 -22.10 32.18 -5.78
C PHE A 269 -21.36 33.39 -6.34
N ALA A 270 -20.20 33.19 -6.98
CA ALA A 270 -19.48 34.26 -7.66
C ALA A 270 -20.30 34.88 -8.80
N HIS A 271 -20.99 34.04 -9.60
CA HIS A 271 -21.88 34.53 -10.67
C HIS A 271 -23.06 35.35 -10.14
N LEU A 272 -23.62 35.03 -8.96
CA LEU A 272 -24.69 35.82 -8.34
C LEU A 272 -24.23 37.23 -7.92
N ARG A 273 -22.92 37.47 -7.81
CA ARG A 273 -22.33 38.77 -7.44
C ARG A 273 -21.95 39.62 -8.65
N VAL A 274 -22.06 39.08 -9.86
CA VAL A 274 -21.71 39.78 -11.09
C VAL A 274 -22.99 40.20 -11.84
N PRO A 275 -23.09 41.46 -12.31
CA PRO A 275 -24.21 41.90 -13.14
C PRO A 275 -24.40 41.03 -14.39
N ALA A 276 -25.65 40.66 -14.69
CA ALA A 276 -26.00 39.70 -15.75
C ALA A 276 -25.48 40.09 -17.15
N ASN A 277 -25.32 41.38 -17.42
CA ASN A 277 -24.76 41.94 -18.66
C ASN A 277 -23.24 41.71 -18.82
N VAL A 278 -22.50 41.42 -17.75
CA VAL A 278 -21.04 41.17 -17.77
C VAL A 278 -20.72 39.67 -17.72
N VAL A 279 -21.63 38.85 -17.18
CA VAL A 279 -21.50 37.38 -17.07
C VAL A 279 -21.34 36.69 -18.43
N ALA A 280 -21.84 37.30 -19.51
CA ALA A 280 -21.72 36.75 -20.87
C ALA A 280 -20.32 36.88 -21.49
N SER A 281 -19.35 37.53 -20.83
CA SER A 281 -17.99 37.66 -21.37
C SER A 281 -17.15 36.40 -21.11
N PRO A 282 -16.62 35.73 -22.17
CA PRO A 282 -15.82 34.50 -22.00
C PRO A 282 -14.57 34.71 -21.15
N ARG A 283 -14.01 35.93 -21.17
CA ARG A 283 -12.85 36.31 -20.35
C ARG A 283 -13.18 36.37 -18.86
N LEU A 284 -14.35 36.90 -18.48
CA LEU A 284 -14.74 36.94 -17.07
C LEU A 284 -15.07 35.55 -16.55
N GLU A 285 -15.74 34.71 -17.34
CA GLU A 285 -16.02 33.32 -16.99
C GLU A 285 -14.72 32.53 -16.74
N ALA A 286 -13.74 32.69 -17.63
CA ALA A 286 -12.41 32.12 -17.44
C ALA A 286 -11.73 32.65 -16.17
N THR A 287 -11.76 33.97 -15.94
CA THR A 287 -11.17 34.59 -14.73
C THR A 287 -11.82 34.09 -13.45
N LEU A 288 -13.15 34.03 -13.37
CA LEU A 288 -13.87 33.51 -12.20
C LEU A 288 -13.57 32.03 -11.98
N THR A 289 -13.49 31.25 -13.06
CA THR A 289 -13.15 29.83 -13.01
C THR A 289 -11.76 29.63 -12.45
N TRP A 290 -10.75 30.33 -12.97
CA TRP A 290 -9.38 30.23 -12.50
C TRP A 290 -9.17 30.81 -11.10
N ALA A 291 -9.80 31.94 -10.77
CA ALA A 291 -9.76 32.52 -9.42
C ALA A 291 -10.35 31.56 -8.39
N THR A 292 -11.53 30.98 -8.67
CA THR A 292 -12.16 29.97 -7.80
C THR A 292 -11.28 28.72 -7.69
N THR A 293 -10.67 28.29 -8.80
CA THR A 293 -9.74 27.16 -8.82
C THR A 293 -8.53 27.42 -7.92
N LEU A 294 -7.91 28.60 -8.02
CA LEU A 294 -6.75 28.99 -7.22
C LEU A 294 -7.11 29.09 -5.73
N VAL A 295 -8.23 29.74 -5.40
CA VAL A 295 -8.70 29.85 -4.00
C VAL A 295 -9.00 28.47 -3.42
N LEU A 296 -9.72 27.61 -4.16
CA LEU A 296 -10.04 26.26 -3.71
C LEU A 296 -8.77 25.41 -3.53
N ALA A 297 -7.85 25.44 -4.50
CA ALA A 297 -6.58 24.72 -4.41
C ALA A 297 -5.73 25.19 -3.23
N LEU A 298 -5.65 26.52 -3.01
CA LEU A 298 -4.92 27.09 -1.89
C LEU A 298 -5.53 26.68 -0.56
N VAL A 299 -6.83 26.83 -0.38
CA VAL A 299 -7.53 26.42 0.86
C VAL A 299 -7.32 24.93 1.11
N LEU A 300 -7.50 24.08 0.09
CA LEU A 300 -7.27 22.64 0.22
C LEU A 300 -5.82 22.33 0.62
N MET A 301 -4.84 22.98 0.00
CA MET A 301 -3.44 22.81 0.36
C MET A 301 -3.16 23.21 1.81
N LEU A 302 -3.69 24.35 2.26
CA LEU A 302 -3.54 24.84 3.64
C LEU A 302 -4.17 23.88 4.65
N VAL A 303 -5.35 23.33 4.36
CA VAL A 303 -6.09 22.49 5.32
C VAL A 303 -5.74 21.00 5.27
N THR A 304 -5.03 20.53 4.23
CA THR A 304 -4.66 19.12 4.07
C THR A 304 -3.17 18.84 4.15
N GLN A 305 -2.31 19.72 3.63
CA GLN A 305 -0.86 19.46 3.52
C GLN A 305 -0.02 20.17 4.58
N LEU A 306 -0.46 21.32 5.09
CA LEU A 306 0.23 22.02 6.19
C LEU A 306 0.00 21.46 7.61
N PRO A 307 -1.14 20.81 7.94
CA PRO A 307 -1.36 20.28 9.28
C PRO A 307 -0.22 19.39 9.77
N ALA A 308 0.05 19.42 11.08
CA ALA A 308 1.12 18.65 11.70
C ALA A 308 1.00 17.15 11.43
N THR A 309 -0.24 16.63 11.32
CA THR A 309 -0.53 15.22 11.01
C THR A 309 0.14 14.74 9.74
N TYR A 310 -0.06 15.49 8.65
CA TYR A 310 0.46 15.14 7.34
C TYR A 310 1.99 15.20 7.35
N ARG A 311 2.55 16.28 7.93
CA ARG A 311 4.00 16.43 8.08
C ARG A 311 4.62 15.34 8.95
N GLN A 312 3.93 14.90 10.00
CA GLN A 312 4.37 13.80 10.86
C GLN A 312 4.35 12.47 10.12
N ALA A 313 3.28 12.16 9.37
CA ALA A 313 3.21 10.96 8.55
C ALA A 313 4.33 10.94 7.48
N LEU A 314 4.58 12.08 6.83
CA LEU A 314 5.66 12.22 5.86
C LEU A 314 7.05 12.06 6.49
N ARG A 315 7.27 12.66 7.68
CA ARG A 315 8.52 12.50 8.44
C ARG A 315 8.73 11.06 8.87
N ALA A 316 7.74 10.44 9.51
CA ALA A 316 7.80 9.03 9.91
C ALA A 316 8.09 8.11 8.73
N ALA A 317 7.47 8.38 7.56
CA ALA A 317 7.76 7.62 6.35
C ALA A 317 9.16 7.87 5.79
N SER A 318 9.71 9.08 5.94
CA SER A 318 11.07 9.43 5.49
C SER A 318 12.15 8.89 6.43
N ASP A 319 11.92 9.00 7.74
CA ASP A 319 12.89 8.68 8.78
C ASP A 319 13.26 7.18 8.78
N ILE A 320 12.33 6.29 8.40
CA ILE A 320 12.61 4.85 8.27
C ILE A 320 13.64 4.53 7.17
N TYR A 321 13.81 5.40 6.17
CA TYR A 321 14.78 5.23 5.09
C TYR A 321 16.06 6.04 5.29
N ARG A 322 16.17 6.80 6.38
CA ARG A 322 17.39 7.56 6.66
C ARG A 322 18.43 6.65 7.28
N ILE A 323 19.63 6.70 6.72
CA ILE A 323 20.81 6.06 7.29
C ILE A 323 21.35 7.01 8.36
N THR A 324 21.08 6.67 9.61
CA THR A 324 21.49 7.41 10.81
C THR A 324 22.12 6.44 11.80
N PRO A 325 22.94 6.90 12.75
CA PRO A 325 23.55 6.01 13.75
C PRO A 325 22.54 5.15 14.53
N ASP A 326 21.31 5.64 14.73
CA ASP A 326 20.23 4.91 15.43
C ASP A 326 19.27 4.18 14.46
N ALA A 327 19.65 4.00 13.20
CA ALA A 327 18.80 3.34 12.20
C ALA A 327 18.61 1.86 12.53
N ASN A 328 17.40 1.35 12.25
CA ASN A 328 16.99 0.02 12.71
C ASN A 328 17.41 -1.13 11.79
N VAL A 329 17.93 -0.84 10.60
CA VAL A 329 18.27 -1.85 9.58
C VAL A 329 19.74 -1.74 9.16
N ILE A 330 20.16 -0.54 8.77
CA ILE A 330 21.54 -0.21 8.39
C ILE A 330 21.89 1.15 8.92
N ASP A 331 23.02 1.25 9.62
CA ASP A 331 23.63 2.50 10.05
C ASP A 331 24.75 2.97 9.09
N PRO A 332 25.37 4.15 9.31
CA PRO A 332 26.39 4.69 8.40
C PRO A 332 27.64 3.81 8.28
N ASP A 333 28.04 3.12 9.34
CA ASP A 333 29.24 2.29 9.36
C ASP A 333 29.01 1.00 8.56
N GLU A 334 27.89 0.34 8.79
CA GLU A 334 27.43 -0.81 8.01
C GLU A 334 27.30 -0.47 6.53
N TYR A 335 26.66 0.68 6.21
CA TYR A 335 26.51 1.13 4.83
C TYR A 335 27.85 1.44 4.15
N ALA A 336 28.79 2.04 4.88
CA ALA A 336 30.13 2.33 4.38
C ALA A 336 30.92 1.05 4.08
N LEU A 337 30.76 0.00 4.89
CA LEU A 337 31.36 -1.30 4.61
C LEU A 337 30.69 -1.98 3.41
N LEU A 338 29.36 -1.96 3.31
CA LEU A 338 28.64 -2.50 2.15
C LEU A 338 29.19 -1.91 0.84
N LYS A 339 29.35 -0.58 0.79
CA LYS A 339 29.87 0.14 -0.39
C LYS A 339 31.24 -0.32 -0.88
N GLN A 340 32.04 -0.93 0.00
CA GLN A 340 33.38 -1.45 -0.34
C GLN A 340 33.33 -2.90 -0.84
N LEU A 341 32.26 -3.65 -0.56
CA LEU A 341 32.18 -5.08 -0.85
C LEU A 341 32.44 -5.45 -2.32
N PRO A 342 31.95 -4.71 -3.34
CA PRO A 342 32.22 -5.07 -4.74
C PRO A 342 33.70 -5.08 -5.11
N GLN A 343 34.56 -4.41 -4.33
CA GLN A 343 36.01 -4.38 -4.52
C GLN A 343 36.74 -5.45 -3.70
N LEU A 344 36.10 -5.93 -2.63
CA LEU A 344 36.69 -6.87 -1.65
C LEU A 344 36.30 -8.32 -1.91
N VAL A 345 35.11 -8.53 -2.49
CA VAL A 345 34.54 -9.86 -2.77
C VAL A 345 34.60 -10.12 -4.28
N PRO A 346 35.36 -11.12 -4.74
CA PRO A 346 35.42 -11.50 -6.15
C PRO A 346 34.04 -11.88 -6.71
N ALA A 347 33.83 -11.58 -8.00
CA ALA A 347 32.57 -11.90 -8.67
C ALA A 347 32.27 -13.42 -8.61
N GLY A 348 31.01 -13.76 -8.32
CA GLY A 348 30.53 -15.14 -8.19
C GLY A 348 30.79 -15.79 -6.83
N GLN A 349 31.57 -15.16 -5.93
CA GLN A 349 31.71 -15.60 -4.55
C GLN A 349 30.61 -15.01 -3.68
N ARG A 350 30.13 -15.82 -2.73
CA ARG A 350 29.01 -15.48 -1.86
C ARG A 350 29.48 -15.08 -0.46
N VAL A 351 28.76 -14.15 0.14
CA VAL A 351 28.95 -13.69 1.51
C VAL A 351 27.88 -14.30 2.42
N ALA A 352 28.31 -14.90 3.52
CA ALA A 352 27.43 -15.37 4.57
C ALA A 352 26.86 -14.17 5.35
N THR A 353 25.53 -14.13 5.45
CA THR A 353 24.78 -13.02 6.05
C THR A 353 23.67 -13.53 6.96
N VAL A 354 23.19 -12.64 7.83
CA VAL A 354 22.02 -12.87 8.67
C VAL A 354 20.81 -12.13 8.05
N PRO A 355 19.65 -12.79 7.85
CA PRO A 355 18.49 -12.21 7.18
C PRO A 355 17.76 -11.12 7.99
N TYR A 356 18.03 -11.07 9.29
CA TYR A 356 17.34 -10.22 10.26
C TYR A 356 18.12 -8.95 10.65
N ASN A 357 19.31 -8.73 10.09
CA ASN A 357 20.04 -7.46 10.21
C ASN A 357 20.42 -6.91 8.82
N GLY A 358 21.15 -5.79 8.78
CA GLY A 358 21.52 -5.11 7.55
C GLY A 358 22.41 -5.90 6.58
N SER A 359 23.07 -6.97 7.02
CA SER A 359 24.10 -7.67 6.22
C SER A 359 23.56 -8.24 4.90
N SER A 360 22.33 -8.76 4.90
CA SER A 360 21.69 -9.34 3.70
C SER A 360 21.39 -8.30 2.62
N LEU A 361 21.40 -7.00 2.94
CA LEU A 361 21.18 -5.93 1.96
C LEU A 361 22.38 -5.71 1.05
N ALA A 362 23.53 -6.36 1.29
CA ALA A 362 24.65 -6.39 0.35
C ALA A 362 24.21 -6.81 -1.06
N TYR A 363 23.27 -7.76 -1.15
CA TYR A 363 22.65 -8.18 -2.40
C TYR A 363 21.86 -7.05 -3.08
N ALA A 364 20.95 -6.41 -2.34
CA ALA A 364 20.05 -5.42 -2.91
C ALA A 364 20.71 -4.06 -3.20
N LEU A 365 21.73 -3.67 -2.42
CA LEU A 365 22.36 -2.35 -2.51
C LEU A 365 23.61 -2.35 -3.39
N GLU A 366 24.40 -3.42 -3.34
CA GLU A 366 25.74 -3.46 -3.96
C GLU A 366 25.91 -4.64 -4.92
N ASN A 367 24.84 -5.42 -5.17
CA ASN A 367 24.84 -6.56 -6.09
C ASN A 367 25.91 -7.62 -5.74
N VAL A 368 26.09 -7.88 -4.44
CA VAL A 368 26.97 -8.93 -3.92
C VAL A 368 26.12 -10.14 -3.53
N ASP A 369 26.48 -11.32 -4.01
CA ASP A 369 25.72 -12.54 -3.69
C ASP A 369 25.79 -12.86 -2.20
N THR A 370 24.64 -13.15 -1.58
CA THR A 370 24.54 -13.47 -0.16
C THR A 370 23.86 -14.82 0.10
N THR A 371 24.12 -15.44 1.26
CA THR A 371 23.42 -16.67 1.69
C THR A 371 21.95 -16.43 1.97
N THR A 372 21.60 -15.23 2.42
CA THR A 372 20.23 -14.80 2.67
C THR A 372 19.96 -13.46 2.03
N THR A 373 18.84 -13.32 1.30
CA THR A 373 18.50 -12.10 0.56
C THR A 373 17.36 -11.31 1.20
N HIS A 374 16.56 -11.93 2.07
CA HIS A 374 15.48 -11.29 2.84
C HIS A 374 15.02 -12.19 4.02
N ILE A 375 14.24 -11.65 4.96
CA ILE A 375 13.70 -12.36 6.15
C ILE A 375 12.83 -13.59 5.86
N LEU A 376 12.38 -13.78 4.62
CA LEU A 376 11.51 -14.89 4.21
C LEU A 376 12.17 -15.76 3.13
N TYR A 377 13.50 -15.77 3.08
CA TYR A 377 14.27 -16.57 2.12
C TYR A 377 13.91 -18.06 2.24
N VAL A 378 14.13 -18.81 1.15
CA VAL A 378 13.95 -20.26 1.16
C VAL A 378 15.20 -20.90 1.74
N GLY A 379 15.09 -21.49 2.94
CA GLY A 379 16.18 -22.22 3.56
C GLY A 379 16.46 -23.54 2.84
N THR A 380 17.70 -23.73 2.38
CA THR A 380 18.23 -25.03 1.95
C THR A 380 18.89 -25.74 3.13
N PRO A 381 19.16 -27.06 3.05
CA PRO A 381 19.97 -27.76 4.04
C PRO A 381 21.31 -27.06 4.29
N ASP A 382 21.99 -26.61 3.23
CA ASP A 382 23.29 -25.94 3.34
C ASP A 382 23.20 -24.59 4.05
N ILE A 383 22.19 -23.77 3.73
CA ILE A 383 21.97 -22.50 4.46
C ILE A 383 21.65 -22.77 5.93
N THR A 384 20.89 -23.83 6.22
CA THR A 384 20.58 -24.21 7.60
C THR A 384 21.84 -24.62 8.34
N GLU A 385 22.72 -25.39 7.70
CA GLU A 385 24.01 -25.79 8.25
C GLU A 385 24.89 -24.57 8.58
N LEU A 386 24.98 -23.60 7.67
CA LEU A 386 25.72 -22.35 7.93
C LEU A 386 25.09 -21.55 9.07
N ASN A 387 23.77 -21.39 9.08
CA ASN A 387 23.07 -20.65 10.13
C ASN A 387 23.30 -21.24 11.53
N GLN A 388 23.45 -22.57 11.62
CA GLN A 388 23.68 -23.27 12.88
C GLN A 388 25.15 -23.43 13.24
N GLY A 389 26.06 -23.41 12.26
CA GLY A 389 27.42 -23.92 12.45
C GLY A 389 28.56 -23.12 11.86
N LEU A 390 28.32 -22.00 11.19
CA LEU A 390 29.37 -21.26 10.47
C LEU A 390 30.63 -21.00 11.31
N ARG A 391 30.49 -20.53 12.56
CA ARG A 391 31.60 -20.29 13.50
C ARG A 391 32.43 -21.54 13.85
N ASP A 392 31.87 -22.73 13.64
CA ASP A 392 32.48 -24.01 13.98
C ASP A 392 33.10 -24.68 12.73
N ALA A 393 33.24 -23.97 11.61
CA ALA A 393 33.67 -24.49 10.30
C ALA A 393 34.93 -25.37 10.37
N GLU A 394 35.95 -24.98 11.15
CA GLU A 394 37.19 -25.75 11.30
C GLU A 394 36.97 -27.14 11.92
N THR A 395 35.99 -27.26 12.81
CA THR A 395 35.69 -28.50 13.56
C THR A 395 34.51 -29.27 12.98
N ARG A 396 33.78 -28.69 12.03
CA ARG A 396 32.53 -29.25 11.50
C ARG A 396 32.61 -29.38 9.97
N PRO A 397 33.02 -30.55 9.44
CA PRO A 397 33.18 -30.78 8.00
C PRO A 397 31.92 -30.51 7.16
N SER A 398 30.72 -30.71 7.72
CA SER A 398 29.45 -30.41 7.04
C SER A 398 29.30 -28.92 6.70
N VAL A 399 29.83 -28.02 7.53
CA VAL A 399 29.84 -26.57 7.25
C VAL A 399 30.75 -26.26 6.07
N CYS A 400 31.92 -26.89 5.99
CA CYS A 400 32.83 -26.73 4.86
C CYS A 400 32.25 -27.25 3.54
N HIS A 401 31.53 -28.38 3.57
CA HIS A 401 30.79 -28.85 2.38
C HIS A 401 29.72 -27.85 1.97
N ALA A 402 28.90 -27.38 2.91
CA ALA A 402 27.87 -26.36 2.64
C ALA A 402 28.46 -25.06 2.08
N MET A 403 29.61 -24.62 2.59
CA MET A 403 30.33 -23.46 2.07
C MET A 403 30.83 -23.68 0.64
N ALA A 404 31.42 -24.84 0.36
CA ALA A 404 31.91 -25.18 -0.98
C ALA A 404 30.77 -25.26 -2.00
N ASP A 405 29.67 -25.94 -1.67
CA ASP A 405 28.50 -26.11 -2.53
C ASP A 405 27.83 -24.76 -2.87
N MET A 406 27.85 -23.82 -1.92
CA MET A 406 27.27 -22.49 -2.09
C MET A 406 28.28 -21.41 -2.51
N ASN A 407 29.55 -21.78 -2.72
CA ASN A 407 30.66 -20.88 -3.03
C ASN A 407 30.79 -19.70 -2.03
N VAL A 408 30.68 -20.00 -0.73
CA VAL A 408 30.75 -19.02 0.37
C VAL A 408 32.19 -18.92 0.87
N HIS A 409 32.76 -17.71 0.81
CA HIS A 409 34.15 -17.44 1.20
C HIS A 409 34.30 -16.33 2.24
N TYR A 410 33.23 -15.59 2.50
CA TYR A 410 33.22 -14.44 3.40
C TYR A 410 32.04 -14.47 4.35
N ALA A 411 32.13 -13.77 5.47
CA ALA A 411 31.03 -13.54 6.40
C ALA A 411 30.97 -12.06 6.80
N LEU A 412 29.76 -11.51 6.86
CA LEU A 412 29.49 -10.17 7.40
C LEU A 412 28.99 -10.27 8.83
N ASP A 413 29.63 -9.52 9.73
CA ASP A 413 29.19 -9.33 11.11
C ASP A 413 28.86 -7.85 11.36
N PHE A 414 27.57 -7.57 11.51
CA PHE A 414 27.01 -6.25 11.83
C PHE A 414 26.57 -6.18 13.31
N GLY A 415 26.99 -7.15 14.13
CA GLY A 415 26.58 -7.25 15.53
C GLY A 415 25.22 -7.94 15.71
N PRO A 416 24.88 -8.30 16.96
CA PRO A 416 23.84 -9.29 17.27
C PRO A 416 22.40 -8.79 17.18
N VAL A 417 22.20 -7.47 17.05
CA VAL A 417 20.88 -6.85 17.15
C VAL A 417 20.17 -6.95 15.81
N GLU A 418 19.02 -7.60 15.80
CA GLU A 418 18.16 -7.65 14.61
C GLU A 418 17.15 -6.51 14.53
N VAL A 419 16.47 -6.39 13.38
CA VAL A 419 15.44 -5.38 13.09
C VAL A 419 14.28 -5.34 14.08
N ASN A 420 13.98 -6.41 14.83
CA ASN A 420 12.96 -6.36 15.90
C ASN A 420 13.54 -6.01 17.27
N ARG A 421 14.85 -5.69 17.35
CA ARG A 421 15.63 -5.44 18.57
C ARG A 421 15.85 -6.67 19.44
N TRP A 422 15.81 -7.85 18.83
CA TRP A 422 16.11 -9.12 19.47
C TRP A 422 17.57 -9.48 19.19
N ASN A 423 18.07 -10.49 19.89
CA ASN A 423 19.38 -11.03 19.59
C ASN A 423 19.22 -12.17 18.57
N TYR A 424 19.76 -12.02 17.36
CA TYR A 424 19.60 -13.03 16.32
C TYR A 424 20.26 -14.35 16.70
N ARG A 425 21.24 -14.37 17.62
CA ARG A 425 22.08 -15.54 17.94
C ARG A 425 21.25 -16.73 18.44
N ALA A 426 20.06 -16.50 18.99
CA ALA A 426 19.15 -17.57 19.36
C ALA A 426 18.67 -18.39 18.16
N PHE A 427 18.62 -17.80 16.97
CA PHE A 427 18.13 -18.42 15.74
C PHE A 427 19.25 -18.68 14.71
N TYR A 428 20.33 -17.90 14.76
CA TYR A 428 21.49 -18.00 13.86
C TYR A 428 22.81 -18.09 14.67
N PRO A 429 23.00 -19.11 15.51
CA PRO A 429 24.16 -19.22 16.39
C PRO A 429 25.49 -19.37 15.62
N GLY A 430 25.45 -19.82 14.36
CA GLY A 430 26.63 -19.93 13.51
C GLY A 430 27.33 -18.60 13.25
N PHE A 431 26.65 -17.47 13.40
CA PHE A 431 27.23 -16.13 13.20
C PHE A 431 27.71 -15.48 14.51
N ALA A 432 27.58 -16.16 15.65
CA ALA A 432 27.97 -15.59 16.93
C ALA A 432 29.50 -15.53 17.10
N ASP A 433 29.99 -14.36 17.53
CA ASP A 433 31.37 -14.16 18.00
C ASP A 433 32.45 -14.58 16.99
N LEU A 434 32.23 -14.28 15.70
CA LEU A 434 33.15 -14.60 14.60
C LEU A 434 34.56 -14.04 14.82
N SER A 435 34.70 -12.94 15.56
CA SER A 435 36.00 -12.35 15.93
C SER A 435 36.90 -13.26 16.78
N THR A 436 36.31 -14.27 17.45
CA THR A 436 37.01 -15.24 18.29
C THR A 436 36.96 -16.66 17.72
N ALA A 437 36.20 -16.87 16.65
CA ALA A 437 36.09 -18.15 15.98
C ALA A 437 37.36 -18.40 15.14
N PRO A 438 37.90 -19.61 15.16
CA PRO A 438 39.09 -19.91 14.38
C PRO A 438 38.78 -19.95 12.88
N GLY A 439 39.75 -19.54 12.07
CA GLY A 439 39.60 -19.47 10.61
C GLY A 439 38.77 -18.29 10.09
N PHE A 440 38.47 -17.28 10.90
CA PHE A 440 37.83 -16.02 10.46
C PHE A 440 38.83 -14.87 10.51
N VAL A 441 39.27 -14.40 9.34
CA VAL A 441 40.27 -13.32 9.22
C VAL A 441 39.58 -12.01 8.83
N PRO A 442 39.62 -10.96 9.67
CA PRO A 442 39.03 -9.67 9.31
C PRO A 442 39.84 -9.02 8.18
N ILE A 443 39.17 -8.68 7.07
CA ILE A 443 39.82 -8.07 5.89
C ILE A 443 39.36 -6.64 5.62
N ALA A 444 38.21 -6.23 6.17
CA ALA A 444 37.73 -4.85 6.14
C ALA A 444 36.80 -4.60 7.32
N SER A 445 36.78 -3.36 7.80
CA SER A 445 35.91 -2.93 8.88
C SER A 445 35.54 -1.46 8.72
N SER A 446 34.33 -1.11 9.13
CA SER A 446 33.89 0.27 9.34
C SER A 446 33.13 0.31 10.65
N GLY A 447 33.61 1.06 11.64
CA GLY A 447 33.01 1.06 12.98
C GLY A 447 32.94 -0.34 13.59
N HIS A 448 31.73 -0.78 13.96
CA HIS A 448 31.42 -2.13 14.47
C HIS A 448 31.21 -3.17 13.37
N ALA A 449 31.02 -2.76 12.12
CA ALA A 449 30.76 -3.67 11.01
C ALA A 449 32.07 -4.27 10.48
N VAL A 450 32.10 -5.60 10.33
CA VAL A 450 33.31 -6.34 9.91
C VAL A 450 33.00 -7.33 8.80
N LEU A 451 33.90 -7.39 7.80
CA LEU A 451 33.95 -8.44 6.78
C LEU A 451 35.09 -9.40 7.11
N TYR A 452 34.75 -10.68 7.28
CA TYR A 452 35.71 -11.75 7.48
C TYR A 452 35.90 -12.55 6.19
N ARG A 453 37.15 -12.89 5.86
CA ARG A 453 37.47 -14.01 4.97
C ARG A 453 37.49 -15.29 5.79
N ILE A 454 36.91 -16.36 5.27
CA ILE A 454 36.79 -17.65 5.96
C ILE A 454 37.89 -18.59 5.45
N ASP A 455 38.92 -18.79 6.27
CA ASP A 455 40.08 -19.66 6.02
C ASP A 455 39.96 -21.00 6.79
N ALA A 456 38.80 -21.28 7.40
CA ALA A 456 38.58 -22.42 8.30
C ALA A 456 38.53 -23.81 7.62
N CYS A 457 38.37 -23.87 6.30
CA CYS A 457 38.07 -25.10 5.57
C CYS A 457 39.25 -25.72 4.80
N GLY A 458 40.48 -25.29 5.10
CA GLY A 458 41.72 -25.86 4.55
C GLY A 458 42.36 -25.03 3.45
#